data_AF-B9S1K9-F1
#
_entry.id   AF-B9S1K9-F1
#
_cell.length_a   1.000
_cell.length_b   1.000
_cell.length_c   1.000
_cell.angle_alpha   90.00
_cell.angle_beta   90.00
_cell.angle_gamma   90.00
#
_symmetry.space_group_name_H-M   'P 1'
#
loop_
_entity.id
_entity.type
_entity.pdbx_description
1 polymer ?
#
loop_
_entity_poly.entity_id
_entity_poly.type
_entity_poly.pdbx_seq_one_letter_code
_entity_poly.pdbx_strand_id
1 'polypeptide(L)'
;MAGSTSNYDLHIHVLKNFLDTAEAEVRSLISLYAEVGRNADSLSQYFGEDPARCPFEQVTQILVLFVKMFKKARDENERQAEAEKKKLEKEALKERAAANLPVKKDGIDNDRSRPGSQIQKHPL
;
A
#
# COMPACT_ATOMS: atom_id res chain seq x y z
N MET A 1 29.27 -65.18 0.98
CA MET A 1 27.99 -64.65 1.50
C MET A 1 28.10 -63.25 2.14
N ALA A 2 29.14 -62.45 1.88
CA ALA A 2 29.31 -61.14 2.56
C ALA A 2 28.74 -59.92 1.80
N GLY A 3 28.32 -60.09 0.54
CA GLY A 3 27.86 -58.96 -0.31
C GLY A 3 26.41 -58.51 -0.09
N SER A 4 25.58 -59.33 0.56
CA SER A 4 24.15 -59.06 0.72
C SER A 4 23.85 -58.19 1.95
N THR A 5 24.56 -58.39 3.06
CA THR A 5 24.33 -57.69 4.34
C THR A 5 24.66 -56.19 4.27
N SER A 6 25.72 -55.83 3.54
CA SER A 6 26.17 -54.43 3.37
C SER A 6 25.13 -53.53 2.66
N ASN A 7 24.38 -54.09 1.71
CA ASN A 7 23.32 -53.33 1.02
C ASN A 7 22.11 -53.07 1.93
N TYR A 8 21.70 -54.06 2.74
CA TYR A 8 20.61 -53.87 3.71
C TYR A 8 20.98 -52.84 4.78
N ASP A 9 22.22 -52.87 5.29
CA ASP A 9 22.70 -51.89 6.27
C ASP A 9 22.73 -50.47 5.69
N LEU A 10 23.14 -50.30 4.43
CA LEU A 10 23.09 -49.02 3.72
C LEU A 10 21.65 -48.52 3.56
N HIS A 11 20.72 -49.39 3.15
CA HIS A 11 19.31 -49.04 3.04
C HIS A 11 18.70 -48.63 4.38
N ILE A 12 18.98 -49.36 5.45
CA ILE A 12 18.51 -49.02 6.80
C ILE A 12 19.10 -47.69 7.27
N HIS A 13 20.37 -47.41 6.99
CA HIS A 13 21.00 -46.14 7.34
C HIS A 13 20.36 -44.96 6.60
N VAL A 14 20.15 -45.08 5.29
CA VAL A 14 19.51 -44.04 4.47
C VAL A 14 18.08 -43.77 4.94
N LEU A 15 17.29 -44.81 5.23
CA LEU A 15 15.91 -44.66 5.70
C LEU A 15 15.83 -44.00 7.09
N LYS A 16 16.77 -44.32 7.99
CA LYS A 16 16.85 -43.65 9.31
C LYS A 16 17.14 -42.17 9.17
N ASN A 17 18.16 -41.79 8.40
CA ASN A 17 18.49 -40.38 8.18
C ASN A 17 17.33 -39.61 7.53
N PHE A 18 16.62 -40.25 6.58
CA PHE A 18 15.43 -39.68 5.98
C PHE A 18 14.34 -39.42 7.02
N LEU A 19 14.05 -40.40 7.88
CA LEU A 19 13.04 -40.27 8.91
C LEU A 19 13.40 -39.17 9.93
N ASP A 20 14.64 -39.15 10.41
CA ASP A 20 15.11 -38.13 11.37
C ASP A 20 15.00 -36.72 10.79
N THR A 21 15.35 -36.56 9.50
CA THR A 21 15.24 -35.28 8.79
C THR A 21 13.77 -34.88 8.62
N ALA A 22 12.93 -35.78 8.13
CA ALA A 22 11.51 -35.52 7.93
C ALA A 22 10.82 -35.15 9.25
N GLU A 23 11.16 -35.82 10.35
CA GLU A 23 10.63 -35.52 11.67
C GLU A 23 11.05 -34.14 12.18
N ALA A 24 12.32 -33.75 11.94
CA ALA A 24 12.81 -32.41 12.25
C ALA A 24 12.10 -31.32 11.43
N GLU A 25 11.88 -31.56 10.13
CA GLU A 25 11.13 -30.65 9.26
C GLU A 25 9.67 -30.51 9.71
N VAL A 26 9.00 -31.61 10.05
CA VAL A 26 7.62 -31.58 10.57
C VAL A 26 7.53 -30.79 11.87
N ARG A 27 8.46 -31.00 12.82
CA ARG A 27 8.52 -30.20 14.06
C ARG A 27 8.69 -28.71 13.78
N SER A 28 9.53 -28.38 12.80
CA SER A 28 9.79 -27.00 12.40
C SER A 28 8.55 -26.36 11.76
N LEU A 29 7.86 -27.11 10.89
CA LEU A 29 6.62 -26.68 10.25
C LEU A 29 5.49 -26.44 11.26
N ILE A 30 5.32 -27.36 12.22
CA ILE A 30 4.33 -27.21 13.32
C ILE A 30 4.63 -25.94 14.13
N SER A 31 5.90 -25.71 14.49
CA SER A 31 6.31 -24.53 15.26
C SER A 31 6.00 -23.24 14.50
N LEU A 32 6.31 -23.20 13.20
CA LEU A 32 6.03 -22.07 12.33
C LEU A 32 4.52 -21.80 12.24
N TYR A 33 3.71 -22.82 12.01
CA TYR A 33 2.25 -22.66 11.92
C TYR A 33 1.64 -22.15 13.23
N ALA A 34 2.13 -22.66 14.36
CA ALA A 34 1.67 -22.21 15.67
C ALA A 34 2.04 -20.73 15.93
N GLU A 35 3.25 -20.31 15.56
CA GLU A 35 3.68 -18.90 15.67
C GLU A 35 2.86 -17.98 14.78
N VAL A 36 2.70 -18.35 13.51
CA VAL A 36 1.94 -17.57 12.54
C VAL A 36 0.46 -17.47 12.93
N GLY A 37 -0.13 -18.55 13.46
CA GLY A 37 -1.49 -18.53 14.01
C GLY A 37 -1.64 -17.53 15.16
N ARG A 38 -0.74 -17.57 16.15
CA ARG A 38 -0.74 -16.61 17.27
C ARG A 38 -0.57 -15.16 16.81
N ASN A 39 0.23 -14.92 15.77
CA ASN A 39 0.40 -13.59 15.20
C ASN A 39 -0.89 -13.08 14.54
N ALA A 40 -1.61 -13.94 13.82
CA ALA A 40 -2.91 -13.59 13.23
C ALA A 40 -3.98 -13.33 14.31
N ASP A 41 -4.00 -14.11 15.38
CA ASP A 41 -4.89 -13.88 16.53
C ASP A 41 -4.59 -12.53 17.19
N SER A 42 -3.30 -12.24 17.42
CA SER A 42 -2.86 -10.97 18.01
C SER A 42 -3.23 -9.77 17.14
N LEU A 43 -3.16 -9.91 15.81
CA LEU A 43 -3.58 -8.87 14.89
C LEU A 43 -5.08 -8.61 14.96
N SER A 44 -5.89 -9.67 15.05
CA SER A 44 -7.35 -9.56 15.21
C SER A 44 -7.67 -8.82 16.52
N GLN A 45 -7.02 -9.20 17.62
CA GLN A 45 -7.17 -8.53 18.92
C GLN A 45 -6.75 -7.06 18.89
N TYR A 46 -5.68 -6.71 18.17
CA TYR A 46 -5.22 -5.32 18.04
C TYR A 46 -6.30 -4.41 17.44
N PHE A 47 -7.11 -4.93 16.50
CA PHE A 47 -8.24 -4.20 15.92
C PHE A 47 -9.54 -4.34 16.72
N GLY A 48 -9.52 -4.99 17.88
CA GLY A 48 -10.70 -5.22 18.72
C GLY A 48 -11.62 -6.33 18.21
N GLU A 49 -11.14 -7.16 17.27
CA GLU A 49 -11.87 -8.31 16.76
C GLU A 49 -11.62 -9.55 17.62
N ASP A 50 -12.59 -10.47 17.61
CA ASP A 50 -12.45 -11.79 18.22
C ASP A 50 -11.69 -12.72 17.26
N PRO A 51 -10.52 -13.29 17.64
CA PRO A 51 -9.79 -14.24 16.81
C PRO A 51 -10.62 -15.43 16.33
N ALA A 52 -11.59 -15.92 17.12
CA ALA A 52 -12.47 -17.02 16.72
C ALA A 52 -13.36 -16.67 15.52
N ARG A 53 -13.53 -15.37 15.24
CA ARG A 53 -14.31 -14.84 14.10
C ARG A 53 -13.43 -14.40 12.92
N CYS A 54 -12.12 -14.47 13.07
CA CYS A 54 -11.13 -14.06 12.07
C CYS A 54 -10.15 -15.20 11.78
N PRO A 55 -10.55 -16.23 11.01
CA PRO A 55 -9.67 -17.34 10.66
C PRO A 55 -8.38 -16.86 9.97
N PHE A 56 -7.29 -17.61 10.17
CA PHE A 56 -5.98 -17.30 9.63
C PHE A 56 -5.99 -17.00 8.12
N GLU A 57 -6.71 -17.79 7.34
CA GLU A 57 -6.84 -17.63 5.89
C GLU A 57 -7.52 -16.32 5.52
N GLN A 58 -8.51 -15.88 6.31
CA GLN A 58 -9.18 -14.61 6.10
C GLN A 58 -8.24 -13.45 6.40
N VAL A 59 -7.51 -13.51 7.53
CA VAL A 59 -6.55 -12.48 7.92
C VAL A 59 -5.47 -12.30 6.85
N THR A 60 -4.87 -13.40 6.40
CA THR A 60 -3.85 -13.36 5.34
C THR A 60 -4.41 -12.86 4.01
N GLN A 61 -5.61 -13.29 3.61
CA GLN A 61 -6.26 -12.83 2.39
C GLN A 61 -6.52 -11.32 2.40
N ILE A 62 -7.01 -10.79 3.53
CA ILE A 62 -7.24 -9.35 3.71
C ILE A 62 -5.93 -8.57 3.59
N LEU A 63 -4.86 -9.02 4.26
CA LEU A 63 -3.56 -8.35 4.19
C LEU A 63 -3.01 -8.31 2.76
N VAL A 64 -3.11 -9.41 2.02
CA VAL A 64 -2.68 -9.48 0.61
C VAL A 64 -3.46 -8.49 -0.25
N LEU A 65 -4.79 -8.44 -0.08
CA LEU A 65 -5.64 -7.50 -0.83
C LEU A 65 -5.33 -6.05 -0.45
N PHE A 66 -5.17 -5.76 0.84
CA PHE A 66 -4.82 -4.44 1.34
C PHE A 66 -3.52 -3.95 0.72
N VAL A 67 -2.44 -4.72 0.79
CA VAL A 67 -1.14 -4.32 0.22
C VAL A 67 -1.23 -4.11 -1.29
N LYS A 68 -1.96 -4.98 -2.01
CA LYS A 68 -2.17 -4.85 -3.45
C LYS A 68 -2.92 -3.56 -3.80
N MET A 69 -4.02 -3.28 -3.10
CA MET A 69 -4.84 -2.09 -3.34
C MET A 69 -4.13 -0.82 -2.91
N PHE A 70 -3.42 -0.85 -1.79
CA PHE A 70 -2.65 0.28 -1.27
C PHE A 70 -1.55 0.72 -2.25
N LYS A 71 -0.80 -0.23 -2.82
CA LYS A 71 0.20 0.06 -3.87
C LYS A 71 -0.46 0.70 -5.09
N LYS A 72 -1.57 0.13 -5.58
CA LYS A 72 -2.31 0.69 -6.71
C LYS A 72 -2.80 2.12 -6.42
N ALA A 73 -3.35 2.37 -5.24
CA ALA A 73 -3.84 3.69 -4.84
C ALA A 73 -2.71 4.72 -4.77
N ARG A 74 -1.53 4.33 -4.25
CA ARG A 74 -0.34 5.19 -4.25
C ARG A 74 0.05 5.61 -5.67
N ASP A 75 0.13 4.66 -6.59
CA ASP A 75 0.54 4.93 -7.98
C ASP A 75 -0.52 5.78 -8.71
N GLU A 76 -1.81 5.63 -8.37
CA GLU A 76 -2.89 6.49 -8.85
C GLU A 76 -2.76 7.93 -8.32
N ASN A 77 -2.52 8.07 -7.02
CA ASN A 77 -2.40 9.37 -6.38
C ASN A 77 -1.24 10.18 -6.94
N GLU A 78 -0.11 9.53 -7.23
CA GLU A 78 1.05 10.18 -7.85
C GLU A 78 0.73 10.73 -9.24
N ARG A 79 0.05 9.94 -10.08
CA ARG A 79 -0.35 10.36 -11.43
C ARG A 79 -1.34 11.52 -11.39
N GLN A 80 -2.30 11.47 -10.47
CA GLN A 80 -3.28 12.54 -10.29
C GLN A 80 -2.60 13.84 -9.85
N ALA A 81 -1.67 13.76 -8.89
CA ALA A 81 -0.91 14.92 -8.42
C ALA A 81 -0.06 15.57 -9.54
N GLU A 82 0.58 14.77 -10.40
CA GLU A 82 1.34 15.28 -11.55
C GLU A 82 0.42 15.97 -12.56
N ALA A 83 -0.73 15.36 -12.88
CA ALA A 83 -1.70 15.93 -13.81
C ALA A 83 -2.27 17.26 -13.31
N GLU A 84 -2.59 17.36 -12.02
CA GLU A 84 -3.07 18.59 -11.39
C GLU A 84 -2.01 19.68 -11.39
N LYS A 85 -0.76 19.36 -11.03
CA LYS A 85 0.37 20.30 -11.09
C LYS A 85 0.55 20.87 -12.50
N LYS A 86 0.55 20.01 -13.52
CA LYS A 86 0.71 20.43 -14.92
C LYS A 86 -0.46 21.29 -15.41
N LYS A 87 -1.68 20.99 -14.96
CA LYS A 87 -2.86 21.81 -15.28
C LYS A 87 -2.75 23.21 -14.68
N LEU A 88 -2.37 23.31 -13.41
CA LEU A 88 -2.18 24.58 -12.71
C LEU A 88 -1.07 25.43 -13.35
N GLU A 89 0.07 24.81 -13.69
CA GLU A 89 1.17 25.50 -14.38
C GLU A 89 0.72 26.04 -15.75
N LYS A 90 -0.04 25.26 -16.52
CA LYS A 90 -0.58 25.67 -17.82
C LYS A 90 -1.61 26.80 -17.69
N GLU A 91 -2.48 26.75 -16.69
CA GLU A 91 -3.47 27.81 -16.42
C GLU A 91 -2.79 29.10 -15.96
N ALA A 92 -1.81 29.01 -15.05
CA ALA A 92 -1.02 30.17 -14.61
C ALA A 92 -0.24 30.81 -15.77
N LEU A 93 0.34 30.02 -16.67
CA LEU A 93 1.04 30.55 -17.84
C LEU A 93 0.09 31.29 -18.80
N LYS A 94 -1.12 30.74 -19.01
CA LYS A 94 -2.17 31.39 -19.83
C LYS A 94 -2.63 32.70 -19.20
N GLU A 95 -2.85 32.73 -17.88
CA GLU A 95 -3.24 33.95 -17.17
C GLU A 95 -2.15 35.03 -17.24
N ARG A 96 -0.87 34.65 -17.06
CA ARG A 96 0.27 35.56 -17.22
C ARG A 96 0.40 36.08 -18.65
N ALA A 97 0.17 35.23 -19.65
CA ALA A 97 0.18 35.64 -21.05
C ALA A 97 -0.98 36.62 -21.38
N ALA A 98 -2.17 36.39 -20.83
CA ALA A 98 -3.31 37.29 -20.99
C ALA A 98 -3.10 38.64 -20.29
N ALA A 99 -2.47 38.64 -19.10
CA ALA A 99 -2.15 39.86 -18.35
C ALA A 99 -1.04 40.72 -19.01
N ASN A 100 -0.19 40.12 -19.84
CA ASN A 100 0.90 40.79 -20.54
C ASN A 100 0.52 41.34 -21.93
N LEU A 101 -0.74 41.21 -22.36
CA LEU A 101 -1.20 41.87 -23.58
C LEU A 101 -1.29 43.39 -23.33
N PRO A 102 -0.70 44.23 -24.21
CA PRO A 102 -0.79 45.67 -24.05
C PRO A 102 -2.26 46.08 -24.22
N VAL A 103 -2.86 46.56 -23.13
CA VAL A 103 -4.05 47.40 -23.21
C VAL A 103 -3.69 48.52 -24.18
N LYS A 104 -4.25 48.47 -25.39
CA LYS A 104 -4.26 49.64 -26.29
C LYS A 104 -4.88 50.76 -25.49
N LYS A 105 -4.02 51.64 -25.01
CA LYS A 105 -4.38 52.88 -24.32
C LYS A 105 -4.81 53.86 -25.40
N ASP A 106 -6.00 53.63 -25.96
CA ASP A 106 -6.72 54.72 -26.60
C ASP A 106 -7.25 55.59 -25.47
N GLY A 107 -6.56 56.72 -25.28
CA GLY A 107 -6.91 57.70 -24.26
C GLY A 107 -8.24 58.36 -24.58
N ILE A 108 -8.98 58.69 -23.51
CA ILE A 108 -9.67 59.96 -23.32
C ILE A 108 -10.06 60.04 -21.84
N ASP A 109 -9.59 61.09 -21.19
CA ASP A 109 -9.89 61.46 -19.81
C ASP A 109 -11.41 61.62 -19.59
N ASN A 110 -11.94 61.10 -18.48
CA ASN A 110 -12.97 61.85 -17.76
C ASN A 110 -13.08 61.47 -16.27
N ASP A 111 -12.85 62.52 -15.48
CA ASP A 111 -13.31 62.89 -14.14
C ASP A 111 -14.17 61.93 -13.28
N ARG A 112 -13.78 61.90 -12.00
CA ARG A 112 -14.59 61.86 -10.76
C ARG A 112 -15.13 60.55 -10.15
N SER A 113 -14.61 60.33 -8.94
CA SER A 113 -15.31 59.91 -7.69
C SER A 113 -15.16 58.46 -7.21
N ARG A 114 -14.37 58.29 -6.14
CA ARG A 114 -14.40 57.21 -5.14
C ARG A 114 -15.47 57.50 -4.06
N PRO A 115 -15.78 56.60 -3.09
CA PRO A 115 -15.55 55.14 -2.99
C PRO A 115 -16.79 54.35 -2.49
N GLY A 116 -16.73 53.01 -2.51
CA GLY A 116 -17.67 52.17 -1.77
C GLY A 116 -17.27 50.69 -1.79
N SER A 117 -16.49 50.26 -0.79
CA SER A 117 -16.18 48.84 -0.57
C SER A 117 -17.18 48.26 0.43
N GLN A 118 -17.98 47.28 0.02
CA GLN A 118 -18.67 46.37 0.94
C GLN A 118 -18.05 44.98 0.82
N ILE A 119 -17.37 44.59 1.90
CA ILE A 119 -16.93 43.23 2.17
C ILE A 119 -18.09 42.55 2.89
N GLN A 120 -18.69 41.54 2.27
CA GLN A 120 -19.59 40.62 2.98
C GLN A 120 -18.88 39.28 3.16
N LYS A 121 -18.44 39.02 4.40
CA LYS A 121 -17.97 37.70 4.83
C LYS A 121 -19.20 36.90 5.27
N HIS A 122 -19.37 35.68 4.77
CA HIS A 122 -20.27 34.68 5.36
C HIS A 122 -19.45 33.59 6.09
N PRO A 123 -19.95 33.03 7.21
CA PRO A 123 -19.20 32.13 8.08
C PRO A 123 -19.34 30.65 7.68
N LEU A 124 -18.49 29.84 8.34
CA LEU A 124 -18.14 28.42 8.15
C LEU A 124 -19.27 27.46 7.77
#